data_AF-A0A1I7V5P0-F1
#
_entry.id   AF-A0A1I7V5P0-F1
#
_cell.length_a   1.000
_cell.length_b   1.000
_cell.length_c   1.000
_cell.angle_alpha   90.00
_cell.angle_beta   90.00
_cell.angle_gamma   90.00
#
_symmetry.space_group_name_H-M   'P 1'
#
loop_
_entity.id
_entity.type
_entity.pdbx_description
1 polymer ?
#
loop_
_entity_poly.entity_id
_entity_poly.type
_entity_poly.pdbx_seq_one_letter_code
_entity_poly.pdbx_strand_id
1 'polypeptide(L)'
;MSSSLQYVNSDPDMVALHQESISKLEFVDILYAGYDGSTKNTTAAIWIDGIPPIMNGLWIERSAGDAIHLSRSTGPIIIANSTIRNNRKKSDEVQGHGITVMNTSDGRVFINMTTISGNYGDGIHYHEGYDESWYSTISDNKRPRLDMCMKHKIPNNFFFPHLIQAKLTNDTVIDNNSASPCWMTVSLPVQLPYTYSIQFMVVRNENDENLDSKTRLIICDANMNINGCDSERYRIPILDHILPQTISFRSTGQPIYVSLEHTPNGLSDRVAGDINLIFRIHASVTDKAFYGLNITHTLIANNTGNGILAQDIRERTVLTNVTILENQGQAGFLVRDGAADIWINASRINDNWGDGINITYAGGSITINGTIISRNKLR
;
A
#
# COMPACT_ATOMS: atom_id res chain seq x y z
N MET A 1 25.04 3.53 -1.41
CA MET A 1 25.14 4.60 -2.42
C MET A 1 23.76 5.23 -2.56
N SER A 2 23.64 6.56 -2.42
CA SER A 2 22.36 7.23 -2.73
C SER A 2 22.11 7.09 -4.22
N SER A 3 21.11 6.31 -4.63
CA SER A 3 20.76 6.25 -6.05
C SER A 3 20.27 7.63 -6.48
N SER A 4 20.74 8.10 -7.62
CA SER A 4 20.16 9.25 -8.28
C SER A 4 18.68 8.95 -8.62
N LEU A 5 17.82 9.92 -8.36
CA LEU A 5 16.36 9.79 -8.51
C LEU A 5 15.84 10.87 -9.46
N GLN A 6 14.73 10.55 -10.11
CA GLN A 6 13.98 11.46 -10.97
C GLN A 6 12.50 11.45 -10.60
N TYR A 7 11.78 12.52 -10.97
CA TYR A 7 10.33 12.55 -10.90
C TYR A 7 9.75 12.27 -12.27
N VAL A 8 8.90 11.25 -12.35
CA VAL A 8 8.29 10.79 -13.61
C VAL A 8 6.78 10.92 -13.52
N ASN A 9 6.15 11.29 -14.64
CA ASN A 9 4.70 11.33 -14.78
C ASN A 9 4.10 9.94 -14.54
N SER A 10 3.11 9.87 -13.65
CA SER A 10 2.40 8.64 -13.28
C SER A 10 1.13 8.42 -14.10
N ASP A 11 0.72 9.46 -14.83
CA ASP A 11 -0.49 9.52 -15.65
C ASP A 11 -0.21 10.30 -16.95
N PRO A 12 -1.06 10.12 -17.99
CA PRO A 12 -0.87 10.73 -19.30
C PRO A 12 -1.14 12.25 -19.33
N ASP A 13 -1.98 12.76 -18.43
CA ASP A 13 -2.33 14.19 -18.39
C ASP A 13 -1.38 15.00 -17.50
N MET A 14 -0.35 14.34 -16.95
CA MET A 14 0.77 14.92 -16.21
C MET A 14 0.31 15.65 -14.93
N VAL A 15 -0.66 15.10 -14.21
CA VAL A 15 -1.14 15.67 -12.93
C VAL A 15 -0.52 15.00 -11.71
N ALA A 16 0.07 13.82 -11.87
CA ALA A 16 0.68 13.02 -10.82
C ALA A 16 2.12 12.64 -11.17
N LEU A 17 3.01 12.75 -10.19
CA LEU A 17 4.41 12.36 -10.27
C LEU A 17 4.73 11.27 -9.26
N HIS A 18 5.73 10.45 -9.56
CA HIS A 18 6.35 9.57 -8.59
C HIS A 18 7.86 9.65 -8.65
N GLN A 19 8.50 9.27 -7.53
CA GLN A 19 9.94 9.10 -7.48
C GLN A 19 10.30 7.77 -8.12
N GLU A 20 11.22 7.82 -9.07
CA GLU A 20 11.77 6.65 -9.74
C GLU A 20 13.30 6.71 -9.65
N SER A 21 13.93 5.56 -9.46
CA SER A 21 15.38 5.47 -9.55
C SER A 21 15.80 5.61 -11.01
N ILE A 22 16.87 6.35 -11.29
CA ILE A 22 17.44 6.33 -12.64
C ILE A 22 18.20 5.03 -12.92
N SER A 23 18.48 4.24 -11.87
CA SER A 23 19.14 2.95 -12.00
C SER A 23 18.18 1.92 -12.58
N LYS A 24 18.71 1.10 -13.47
CA LYS A 24 18.00 -0.04 -14.05
C LYS A 24 18.87 -1.28 -13.88
N LEU A 25 18.24 -2.40 -13.58
CA LEU A 25 18.87 -3.71 -13.53
C LEU A 25 18.18 -4.59 -14.57
N GLU A 26 18.82 -4.75 -15.72
CA GLU A 26 18.23 -5.43 -16.87
C GLU A 26 19.13 -6.54 -17.41
N PHE A 27 18.55 -7.71 -17.68
CA PHE A 27 19.25 -8.85 -18.30
C PHE A 27 20.47 -9.31 -17.50
N VAL A 28 20.29 -9.51 -16.19
CA VAL A 28 21.36 -9.87 -15.25
C VAL A 28 21.11 -11.24 -14.65
N ASP A 29 22.15 -12.08 -14.70
CA ASP A 29 22.18 -13.37 -14.03
C ASP A 29 22.95 -13.25 -12.70
N ILE A 30 22.31 -13.62 -11.60
CA ILE A 30 22.88 -13.62 -10.25
C ILE A 30 22.74 -15.03 -9.69
N LEU A 31 23.85 -15.76 -9.65
CA LEU A 31 23.88 -17.15 -9.24
C LEU A 31 24.70 -17.31 -7.95
N TYR A 32 24.19 -18.08 -6.99
CA TYR A 32 24.92 -18.45 -5.75
C TYR A 32 25.39 -17.26 -4.89
N ALA A 33 24.70 -16.12 -4.97
CA ALA A 33 25.04 -14.92 -4.23
C ALA A 33 24.61 -14.97 -2.76
N GLY A 34 25.14 -14.02 -1.97
CA GLY A 34 24.66 -13.73 -0.62
C GLY A 34 25.30 -14.54 0.51
N TYR A 35 26.41 -15.25 0.29
CA TYR A 35 27.16 -15.92 1.36
C TYR A 35 28.50 -15.23 1.62
N ASP A 36 28.72 -14.78 2.86
CA ASP A 36 30.02 -14.27 3.31
C ASP A 36 30.81 -15.42 3.96
N GLY A 37 31.86 -15.86 3.28
CA GLY A 37 32.71 -16.95 3.75
C GLY A 37 33.49 -16.65 5.04
N SER A 38 33.70 -15.37 5.36
CA SER A 38 34.46 -14.92 6.53
C SER A 38 33.61 -14.90 7.80
N THR A 39 32.44 -14.26 7.74
CA THR A 39 31.51 -14.16 8.86
C THR A 39 30.56 -15.36 8.96
N LYS A 40 30.51 -16.21 7.91
CA LYS A 40 29.52 -17.28 7.74
C LYS A 40 28.08 -16.76 7.71
N ASN A 41 27.90 -15.46 7.47
CA ASN A 41 26.58 -14.86 7.34
C ASN A 41 26.04 -15.01 5.92
N THR A 42 24.70 -14.95 5.83
CA THR A 42 24.01 -14.83 4.56
C THR A 42 23.16 -13.57 4.48
N THR A 43 23.00 -13.07 3.26
CA THR A 43 22.20 -11.91 2.88
C THR A 43 21.40 -12.23 1.62
N ALA A 44 20.49 -11.34 1.26
CA ALA A 44 19.82 -11.40 -0.03
C ALA A 44 20.81 -11.26 -1.19
N ALA A 45 20.45 -11.76 -2.38
CA ALA A 45 21.22 -11.54 -3.60
C ALA A 45 21.19 -10.06 -4.01
N ILE A 46 20.00 -9.48 -3.92
CA ILE A 46 19.76 -8.05 -4.11
C ILE A 46 19.13 -7.53 -2.82
N TRP A 47 19.78 -6.58 -2.17
CA TRP A 47 19.22 -5.86 -1.03
C TRP A 47 19.07 -4.37 -1.39
N ILE A 48 17.85 -3.87 -1.31
CA ILE A 48 17.50 -2.49 -1.63
C ILE A 48 16.76 -1.88 -0.44
N ASP A 49 17.20 -0.70 -0.03
CA ASP A 49 16.52 0.14 0.97
C ASP A 49 16.17 1.48 0.31
N GLY A 50 14.89 1.86 0.36
CA GLY A 50 14.39 3.07 -0.32
C GLY A 50 13.90 2.83 -1.75
N ILE A 51 14.23 3.73 -2.68
CA ILE A 51 13.68 3.72 -4.05
C ILE A 51 14.39 2.65 -4.89
N PRO A 52 13.68 1.62 -5.39
CA PRO A 52 14.28 0.54 -6.15
C PRO A 52 14.59 0.93 -7.61
N PRO A 53 15.59 0.28 -8.24
CA PRO A 53 15.75 0.33 -9.69
C PRO A 53 14.60 -0.41 -10.39
N ILE A 54 14.40 -0.10 -11.67
CA ILE A 54 13.55 -0.93 -12.54
C ILE A 54 14.27 -2.26 -12.77
N MET A 55 13.60 -3.38 -12.48
CA MET A 55 14.17 -4.73 -12.59
C MET A 55 13.47 -5.50 -13.71
N ASN A 56 14.22 -5.94 -14.71
CA ASN A 56 13.66 -6.59 -15.89
C ASN A 56 14.59 -7.67 -16.45
N GLY A 57 14.10 -8.88 -16.74
CA GLY A 57 14.95 -9.91 -17.32
C GLY A 57 16.00 -10.45 -16.35
N LEU A 58 15.72 -10.52 -15.04
CA LEU A 58 16.67 -11.04 -14.06
C LEU A 58 16.59 -12.56 -13.99
N TRP A 59 17.74 -13.22 -13.87
CA TRP A 59 17.80 -14.61 -13.44
C TRP A 59 18.54 -14.69 -12.11
N ILE A 60 17.81 -14.90 -11.02
CA ILE A 60 18.40 -15.07 -9.70
C ILE A 60 18.19 -16.50 -9.24
N GLU A 61 19.27 -17.21 -8.95
CA GLU A 61 19.18 -18.61 -8.56
C GLU A 61 20.18 -19.02 -7.48
N ARG A 62 19.69 -19.86 -6.55
CA ARG A 62 20.50 -20.49 -5.49
C ARG A 62 21.19 -19.49 -4.56
N SER A 63 20.56 -18.35 -4.30
CA SER A 63 21.06 -17.39 -3.32
C SER A 63 20.97 -17.95 -1.89
N ALA A 64 21.87 -17.50 -1.01
CA ALA A 64 21.99 -17.99 0.36
C ALA A 64 20.97 -17.36 1.35
N GLY A 65 20.09 -16.50 0.86
CA GLY A 65 18.97 -15.88 1.56
C GLY A 65 17.88 -15.54 0.53
N ASP A 66 17.19 -14.43 0.70
CA ASP A 66 16.22 -13.95 -0.30
C ASP A 66 16.88 -13.69 -1.65
N ALA A 67 16.17 -13.89 -2.76
CA ALA A 67 16.68 -13.42 -4.05
C ALA A 67 16.66 -11.89 -4.11
N ILE A 68 15.49 -11.30 -3.85
CA ILE A 68 15.30 -9.84 -3.83
C ILE A 68 14.70 -9.45 -2.48
N HIS A 69 15.38 -8.58 -1.75
CA HIS A 69 14.90 -8.00 -0.51
C HIS A 69 14.79 -6.49 -0.65
N LEU A 70 13.57 -5.98 -0.55
CA LEU A 70 13.23 -4.56 -0.65
C LEU A 70 12.69 -4.11 0.70
N SER A 71 13.32 -3.11 1.30
CA SER A 71 12.91 -2.56 2.59
C SER A 71 12.60 -1.07 2.48
N ARG A 72 11.56 -0.62 3.18
CA ARG A 72 11.18 0.79 3.32
C ARG A 72 11.07 1.52 1.99
N SER A 73 10.52 0.85 0.98
CA SER A 73 10.38 1.45 -0.35
C SER A 73 9.42 2.63 -0.33
N THR A 74 9.86 3.71 -0.98
CA THR A 74 9.17 5.01 -1.02
C THR A 74 8.76 5.43 -2.44
N GLY A 75 8.98 4.55 -3.42
CA GLY A 75 8.51 4.64 -4.79
C GLY A 75 8.10 3.25 -5.31
N PRO A 76 7.59 3.17 -6.56
CA PRO A 76 7.10 1.93 -7.13
C PRO A 76 8.20 0.86 -7.23
N ILE A 77 7.82 -0.40 -6.99
CA ILE A 77 8.66 -1.57 -7.22
C ILE A 77 8.16 -2.22 -8.51
N ILE A 78 9.05 -2.35 -9.51
CA ILE A 78 8.71 -2.96 -10.79
C ILE A 78 9.69 -4.10 -11.07
N ILE A 79 9.16 -5.32 -11.14
CA ILE A 79 9.88 -6.55 -11.47
C ILE A 79 9.17 -7.21 -12.64
N ALA A 80 9.86 -7.36 -13.77
CA ALA A 80 9.30 -7.94 -14.98
C ALA A 80 10.20 -9.01 -15.60
N ASN A 81 9.60 -9.94 -16.35
CA ASN A 81 10.30 -10.90 -17.21
C ASN A 81 11.42 -11.67 -16.50
N SER A 82 11.26 -11.98 -15.21
CA SER A 82 12.35 -12.48 -14.37
C SER A 82 12.14 -13.95 -13.98
N THR A 83 13.23 -14.63 -13.63
CA THR A 83 13.25 -16.00 -13.14
C THR A 83 13.98 -16.03 -11.80
N ILE A 84 13.28 -16.41 -10.73
CA ILE A 84 13.79 -16.40 -9.37
C ILE A 84 13.60 -17.80 -8.77
N ARG A 85 14.69 -18.51 -8.50
CA ARG A 85 14.60 -19.92 -8.14
C ARG A 85 15.55 -20.41 -7.07
N ASN A 86 15.12 -21.44 -6.35
CA ASN A 86 15.98 -22.30 -5.54
C ASN A 86 16.76 -21.55 -4.43
N ASN A 87 16.23 -20.43 -3.93
CA ASN A 87 16.87 -19.64 -2.89
C ASN A 87 16.77 -20.34 -1.53
N ARG A 88 17.87 -20.34 -0.78
CA ARG A 88 18.09 -21.24 0.35
C ARG A 88 17.85 -20.58 1.71
N LYS A 89 17.46 -21.42 2.66
CA LYS A 89 17.36 -21.10 4.08
C LYS A 89 18.73 -20.67 4.66
N LYS A 90 18.73 -19.62 5.47
CA LYS A 90 19.87 -19.22 6.32
C LYS A 90 19.82 -19.93 7.68
N SER A 91 18.67 -19.90 8.33
CA SER A 91 18.41 -20.47 9.68
C SER A 91 16.91 -20.68 9.88
N ASP A 92 16.48 -21.26 11.01
CA ASP A 92 15.05 -21.43 11.33
C ASP A 92 14.28 -20.10 11.38
N GLU A 93 14.96 -18.97 11.62
CA GLU A 93 14.36 -17.63 11.67
C GLU A 93 14.44 -16.86 10.33
N VAL A 94 15.38 -17.22 9.44
CA VAL A 94 15.58 -16.51 8.17
C VAL A 94 15.49 -17.49 7.02
N GLN A 95 14.36 -17.44 6.34
CA GLN A 95 14.06 -18.24 5.16
C GLN A 95 14.60 -17.52 3.90
N GLY A 96 14.90 -18.28 2.85
CA GLY A 96 15.29 -17.71 1.56
C GLY A 96 14.07 -17.59 0.66
N HIS A 97 13.45 -16.42 0.65
CA HIS A 97 12.25 -16.13 -0.13
C HIS A 97 12.61 -15.81 -1.60
N GLY A 98 11.62 -15.83 -2.47
CA GLY A 98 11.79 -15.32 -3.83
C GLY A 98 11.93 -13.79 -3.84
N ILE A 99 10.83 -13.09 -3.59
CA ILE A 99 10.78 -11.62 -3.52
C ILE A 99 10.21 -11.23 -2.16
N THR A 100 10.97 -10.46 -1.40
CA THR A 100 10.57 -9.91 -0.11
C THR A 100 10.43 -8.40 -0.22
N VAL A 101 9.28 -7.85 0.17
CA VAL A 101 8.99 -6.43 0.25
C VAL A 101 8.49 -6.13 1.66
N MET A 102 9.28 -5.40 2.43
CA MET A 102 9.00 -5.10 3.83
C MET A 102 8.83 -3.60 4.04
N ASN A 103 7.81 -3.24 4.82
CA ASN A 103 7.55 -1.87 5.26
C ASN A 103 7.46 -0.86 4.10
N THR A 104 6.85 -1.23 2.97
CA THR A 104 6.64 -0.27 1.87
C THR A 104 5.62 0.80 2.29
N SER A 105 5.84 2.05 1.87
CA SER A 105 4.93 3.18 2.15
C SER A 105 4.46 3.92 0.90
N ASP A 106 4.84 3.38 -0.25
CA ASP A 106 4.28 3.76 -1.54
C ASP A 106 3.25 2.73 -2.00
N GLY A 107 3.37 1.48 -1.57
CA GLY A 107 2.38 0.46 -1.89
C GLY A 107 2.26 0.16 -3.38
N ARG A 108 3.15 0.57 -4.31
CA ARG A 108 2.98 0.23 -5.74
C ARG A 108 3.94 -0.86 -6.18
N VAL A 109 3.61 -2.11 -5.87
CA VAL A 109 4.41 -3.27 -6.27
C VAL A 109 3.81 -3.93 -7.50
N PHE A 110 4.58 -3.96 -8.59
CA PHE A 110 4.21 -4.58 -9.85
C PHE A 110 5.16 -5.72 -10.18
N ILE A 111 4.62 -6.95 -10.23
CA ILE A 111 5.34 -8.15 -10.63
C ILE A 111 4.65 -8.72 -11.87
N ASN A 112 5.38 -8.84 -12.97
CA ASN A 112 4.81 -9.29 -14.24
C ASN A 112 5.70 -10.32 -14.94
N MET A 113 5.11 -11.28 -15.64
CA MET A 113 5.82 -12.23 -16.51
C MET A 113 7.00 -12.89 -15.79
N THR A 114 6.84 -13.22 -14.51
CA THR A 114 7.94 -13.70 -13.66
C THR A 114 7.68 -15.15 -13.25
N THR A 115 8.73 -15.95 -13.13
CA THR A 115 8.65 -17.29 -12.53
C THR A 115 9.39 -17.31 -11.21
N ILE A 116 8.69 -17.66 -10.13
CA ILE A 116 9.20 -17.73 -8.77
C ILE A 116 9.00 -19.14 -8.25
N SER A 117 10.07 -19.92 -8.14
CA SER A 117 9.90 -21.34 -7.81
C SER A 117 11.01 -22.01 -7.03
N GLY A 118 10.66 -22.98 -6.19
CA GLY A 118 11.63 -23.78 -5.46
C GLY A 118 12.34 -23.03 -4.33
N ASN A 119 11.82 -21.88 -3.89
CA ASN A 119 12.41 -21.11 -2.80
C ASN A 119 12.09 -21.77 -1.46
N TYR A 120 13.00 -21.64 -0.50
CA TYR A 120 12.79 -22.22 0.82
C TYR A 120 11.75 -21.42 1.64
N GLY A 121 11.71 -20.11 1.47
CA GLY A 121 10.65 -19.28 2.06
C GLY A 121 9.40 -19.23 1.19
N ASP A 122 8.62 -18.17 1.37
CA ASP A 122 7.53 -17.82 0.46
C ASP A 122 8.06 -17.48 -0.95
N GLY A 123 7.21 -17.65 -1.95
CA GLY A 123 7.50 -17.11 -3.29
C GLY A 123 7.57 -15.58 -3.23
N ILE A 124 6.52 -14.95 -2.72
CA ILE A 124 6.46 -13.51 -2.48
C ILE A 124 6.06 -13.27 -1.02
N HIS A 125 6.87 -12.50 -0.30
CA HIS A 125 6.56 -12.01 1.05
C HIS A 125 6.38 -10.50 0.99
N TYR A 126 5.15 -10.03 1.14
CA TYR A 126 4.77 -8.62 1.03
C TYR A 126 4.21 -8.12 2.35
N HIS A 127 4.73 -7.00 2.85
CA HIS A 127 4.31 -6.36 4.08
C HIS A 127 4.27 -4.83 3.91
N GLU A 128 3.10 -4.25 4.16
CA GLU A 128 2.90 -2.80 4.15
C GLU A 128 3.35 -2.15 5.47
N GLY A 129 4.02 -1.00 5.39
CA GLY A 129 4.72 -0.36 6.52
C GLY A 129 4.05 0.89 7.03
N TYR A 130 2.74 0.85 7.28
CA TYR A 130 1.99 1.99 7.83
C TYR A 130 1.87 1.83 9.35
N ASP A 131 2.68 2.56 10.11
CA ASP A 131 2.55 2.67 11.57
C ASP A 131 3.27 3.94 12.07
N GLU A 132 3.19 4.28 13.35
CA GLU A 132 3.84 5.44 13.97
C GLU A 132 5.36 5.46 13.80
N SER A 133 5.97 4.28 13.71
CA SER A 133 7.38 4.14 13.34
C SER A 133 7.67 4.74 11.96
N TRP A 134 6.70 4.78 11.04
CA TRP A 134 6.83 5.47 9.75
C TRP A 134 7.09 6.96 9.92
N TYR A 135 6.43 7.61 10.89
CA TYR A 135 6.58 9.05 11.15
C TYR A 135 7.95 9.38 11.76
N SER A 136 8.46 8.56 12.68
CA SER A 136 9.79 8.73 13.26
C SER A 136 10.93 8.38 12.30
N THR A 137 10.70 7.47 11.34
CA THR A 137 11.72 7.01 10.39
C THR A 137 11.90 7.95 9.20
N ILE A 138 10.94 8.83 8.90
CA ILE A 138 11.04 9.83 7.81
C ILE A 138 11.45 11.22 8.34
N SER A 139 12.34 11.22 9.34
CA SER A 139 13.07 12.42 9.78
C SER A 139 13.82 13.04 8.59
N ASP A 140 13.15 13.99 7.92
CA ASP A 140 13.63 15.25 7.35
C ASP A 140 13.00 15.63 6.00
N ASN A 141 12.45 14.69 5.21
CA ASN A 141 12.08 14.98 3.80
C ASN A 141 10.60 14.79 3.39
N LYS A 142 9.69 14.30 4.24
CA LYS A 142 8.25 14.18 3.89
C LYS A 142 7.33 14.77 4.96
N ARG A 143 7.47 16.06 5.25
CA ARG A 143 6.45 16.80 6.02
C ARG A 143 5.14 16.85 5.24
N PRO A 144 3.96 16.79 5.90
CA PRO A 144 2.69 17.07 5.24
C PRO A 144 2.76 18.39 4.49
N ARG A 145 2.16 18.43 3.29
CA ARG A 145 2.17 19.61 2.44
C ARG A 145 1.41 20.77 3.09
N LEU A 146 0.35 20.44 3.80
CA LEU A 146 -0.42 21.35 4.62
C LEU A 146 -1.14 20.58 5.75
N ASP A 147 -1.59 21.34 6.73
CA ASP A 147 -2.62 20.94 7.68
C ASP A 147 -3.96 21.52 7.23
N MET A 148 -4.96 20.67 6.95
CA MET A 148 -6.26 21.11 6.45
C MET A 148 -7.13 21.80 7.51
N CYS A 149 -6.70 21.79 8.78
CA CYS A 149 -7.29 22.61 9.83
C CYS A 149 -6.79 24.07 9.80
N MET A 150 -5.71 24.34 9.06
CA MET A 150 -5.13 25.68 8.90
C MET A 150 -5.22 26.23 7.47
N LYS A 151 -5.12 25.34 6.46
CA LYS A 151 -5.11 25.70 5.04
C LYS A 151 -6.04 24.78 4.26
N HIS A 152 -7.11 25.35 3.72
CA HIS A 152 -8.20 24.55 3.14
C HIS A 152 -8.09 24.29 1.63
N LYS A 153 -6.96 24.63 1.00
CA LYS A 153 -6.77 24.44 -0.45
C LYS A 153 -5.32 24.23 -0.81
N ILE A 154 -5.09 23.35 -1.79
CA ILE A 154 -3.78 23.15 -2.41
C ILE A 154 -3.71 23.97 -3.70
N PRO A 155 -2.61 24.71 -3.94
CA PRO A 155 -2.38 25.35 -5.23
C PRO A 155 -2.41 24.36 -6.40
N ASN A 156 -3.12 24.70 -7.47
CA ASN A 156 -3.35 23.81 -8.62
C ASN A 156 -2.08 23.46 -9.43
N ASN A 157 -0.97 24.15 -9.19
CA ASN A 157 0.33 23.90 -9.85
C ASN A 157 1.12 22.76 -9.22
N PHE A 158 0.60 22.13 -8.17
CA PHE A 158 1.26 21.03 -7.51
C PHE A 158 0.80 19.68 -8.03
N PHE A 159 1.76 18.80 -8.31
CA PHE A 159 1.50 17.42 -8.71
C PHE A 159 1.07 16.54 -7.55
N PHE A 160 0.19 15.60 -7.84
CA PHE A 160 -0.14 14.47 -6.97
C PHE A 160 1.06 13.52 -6.83
N PRO A 161 1.13 12.73 -5.74
CA PRO A 161 0.21 12.72 -4.63
C PRO A 161 0.39 13.90 -3.65
N HIS A 162 -0.62 14.15 -2.83
CA HIS A 162 -0.60 15.17 -1.80
C HIS A 162 -0.67 14.53 -0.42
N LEU A 163 0.39 14.68 0.38
CA LEU A 163 0.40 14.28 1.79
C LEU A 163 -0.24 15.39 2.63
N ILE A 164 -1.31 15.06 3.34
CA ILE A 164 -2.15 16.00 4.09
C ILE A 164 -2.24 15.56 5.54
N GLN A 165 -2.24 16.54 6.43
CA GLN A 165 -2.51 16.36 7.84
C GLN A 165 -3.86 17.00 8.19
N ALA A 166 -4.63 16.39 9.08
CA ALA A 166 -5.62 17.07 9.89
C ALA A 166 -5.28 16.84 11.35
N LYS A 167 -5.06 17.95 12.06
CA LYS A 167 -4.74 17.94 13.47
C LYS A 167 -5.75 18.77 14.26
N LEU A 168 -6.50 18.10 15.13
CA LEU A 168 -7.28 18.75 16.18
C LEU A 168 -6.55 18.53 17.50
N THR A 169 -6.18 19.61 18.17
CA THR A 169 -5.57 19.51 19.50
C THR A 169 -6.64 19.39 20.57
N ASN A 170 -6.28 18.81 21.70
CA ASN A 170 -7.07 18.88 22.92
C ASN A 170 -7.51 20.33 23.20
N ASP A 171 -8.72 20.50 23.74
CA ASP A 171 -9.41 21.76 24.00
C ASP A 171 -9.83 22.58 22.77
N THR A 172 -9.64 22.08 21.54
CA THR A 172 -10.17 22.73 20.34
C THR A 172 -11.68 22.85 20.45
N VAL A 173 -12.23 24.06 20.27
CA VAL A 173 -13.67 24.30 20.33
C VAL A 173 -14.33 23.86 19.02
N ILE A 174 -15.37 23.03 19.12
CA ILE A 174 -16.16 22.53 17.99
C ILE A 174 -17.58 23.08 18.13
N ASP A 175 -17.95 24.03 17.27
CA ASP A 175 -19.33 24.51 17.19
C ASP A 175 -20.14 23.62 16.24
N ASN A 176 -21.11 22.89 16.80
CA ASN A 176 -22.02 22.01 16.06
C ASN A 176 -22.88 22.75 15.01
N ASN A 177 -23.03 24.08 15.10
CA ASN A 177 -23.77 24.88 14.11
C ASN A 177 -22.88 25.42 12.99
N SER A 178 -21.56 25.19 13.07
CA SER A 178 -20.58 25.66 12.10
C SER A 178 -19.99 24.50 11.30
N ALA A 179 -19.41 24.81 10.14
CA ALA A 179 -18.62 23.82 9.41
C ALA A 179 -17.41 23.40 10.27
N SER A 180 -17.02 22.12 10.16
CA SER A 180 -15.82 21.62 10.84
C SER A 180 -14.63 22.55 10.55
N PRO A 181 -13.78 22.87 11.54
CA PRO A 181 -12.58 23.68 11.30
C PRO A 181 -11.56 22.97 10.41
N CYS A 182 -11.63 21.64 10.31
CA CYS A 182 -10.72 20.83 9.52
C CYS A 182 -11.40 20.40 8.23
N TRP A 183 -11.13 21.13 7.16
CA TRP A 183 -11.65 20.82 5.83
C TRP A 183 -10.71 21.26 4.73
N MET A 184 -10.87 20.69 3.55
CA MET A 184 -10.21 21.20 2.36
C MET A 184 -10.97 20.84 1.10
N THR A 185 -10.73 21.61 0.04
CA THR A 185 -11.11 21.24 -1.32
C THR A 185 -9.89 20.85 -2.13
N VAL A 186 -10.05 19.78 -2.91
CA VAL A 186 -9.03 19.29 -3.84
C VAL A 186 -9.64 19.28 -5.23
N SER A 187 -9.02 20.02 -6.14
CA SER A 187 -9.42 20.12 -7.53
C SER A 187 -8.27 19.72 -8.43
N LEU A 188 -8.57 19.00 -9.50
CA LEU A 188 -7.65 18.83 -10.61
C LEU A 188 -7.73 20.05 -11.56
N PRO A 189 -6.67 20.33 -12.34
CA PRO A 189 -6.75 21.25 -13.48
C PRO A 189 -7.83 20.75 -14.47
N VAL A 190 -8.97 21.45 -14.50
CA VAL A 190 -10.14 21.41 -15.40
C VAL A 190 -10.53 20.08 -16.09
N GLN A 191 -11.74 19.58 -15.75
CA GLN A 191 -12.72 18.79 -16.53
C GLN A 191 -12.42 17.35 -16.98
N LEU A 192 -11.27 16.75 -16.65
CA LEU A 192 -11.09 15.33 -16.93
C LEU A 192 -11.68 14.46 -15.81
N PRO A 193 -12.42 13.37 -16.15
CA PRO A 193 -12.84 12.40 -15.16
C PRO A 193 -11.62 11.64 -14.63
N TYR A 194 -11.55 11.51 -13.30
CA TYR A 194 -10.36 11.00 -12.60
C TYR A 194 -10.75 10.06 -11.48
N THR A 195 -9.85 9.16 -11.12
CA THR A 195 -9.97 8.34 -9.90
C THR A 195 -9.07 8.94 -8.83
N TYR A 196 -9.69 9.42 -7.75
CA TYR A 196 -8.97 9.76 -6.52
C TYR A 196 -8.80 8.51 -5.68
N SER A 197 -7.66 8.40 -5.02
CA SER A 197 -7.45 7.38 -3.98
C SER A 197 -6.90 8.01 -2.72
N ILE A 198 -7.52 7.74 -1.57
CA ILE A 198 -7.09 8.26 -0.27
C ILE A 198 -6.46 7.10 0.49
N GLN A 199 -5.15 7.23 0.67
CA GLN A 199 -4.30 6.28 1.36
C GLN A 199 -4.01 6.79 2.77
N PHE A 200 -4.30 5.99 3.80
CA PHE A 200 -4.09 6.37 5.20
C PHE A 200 -2.68 6.01 5.63
N MET A 201 -1.96 6.98 6.18
CA MET A 201 -0.56 6.80 6.60
C MET A 201 -0.43 6.71 8.11
N VAL A 202 -1.18 7.56 8.84
CA VAL A 202 -1.18 7.62 10.31
C VAL A 202 -2.58 7.98 10.79
N VAL A 203 -3.06 7.27 11.80
CA VAL A 203 -4.31 7.57 12.50
C VAL A 203 -4.08 7.53 14.00
N ARG A 204 -4.27 8.69 14.64
CA ARG A 204 -4.40 8.82 16.09
C ARG A 204 -5.68 9.52 16.46
N ASN A 205 -6.34 9.01 17.48
CA ASN A 205 -7.52 9.62 18.07
C ASN A 205 -7.48 9.37 19.58
N GLU A 206 -6.76 10.22 20.31
CA GLU A 206 -6.55 10.09 21.75
C GLU A 206 -7.78 10.55 22.56
N ASN A 207 -8.96 10.65 21.94
CA ASN A 207 -10.20 10.85 22.68
C ASN A 207 -10.57 9.55 23.40
N ASP A 208 -10.94 9.66 24.67
CA ASP A 208 -11.33 8.51 25.50
C ASP A 208 -12.52 7.77 24.87
N GLU A 209 -12.34 6.48 24.57
CA GLU A 209 -13.38 5.62 24.00
C GLU A 209 -14.63 5.51 24.89
N ASN A 210 -14.50 5.82 26.19
CA ASN A 210 -15.62 5.83 27.14
C ASN A 210 -16.46 7.12 27.06
N LEU A 211 -15.95 8.15 26.39
CA LEU A 211 -16.69 9.35 26.06
C LEU A 211 -17.30 9.11 24.67
N ASP A 212 -18.62 9.11 24.54
CA ASP A 212 -19.40 8.90 23.30
C ASP A 212 -19.08 9.85 22.11
N SER A 213 -17.96 10.57 22.18
CA SER A 213 -17.36 11.35 21.12
C SER A 213 -17.04 10.51 19.88
N LYS A 214 -17.21 11.11 18.70
CA LYS A 214 -17.03 10.40 17.42
C LYS A 214 -16.29 11.28 16.44
N THR A 215 -15.17 10.77 15.95
CA THR A 215 -14.37 11.42 14.90
C THR A 215 -14.55 10.67 13.59
N ARG A 216 -14.83 11.40 12.50
CA ARG A 216 -15.05 10.81 11.18
C ARG A 216 -14.41 11.66 10.09
N LEU A 217 -13.79 11.00 9.12
CA LEU A 217 -13.38 11.65 7.88
C LEU A 217 -14.52 11.54 6.87
N ILE A 218 -14.99 12.69 6.40
CA ILE A 218 -16.05 12.83 5.42
C ILE A 218 -15.46 13.23 4.09
N ILE A 219 -15.90 12.56 3.04
CA ILE A 219 -15.48 12.84 1.66
C ILE A 219 -16.73 12.99 0.80
N CYS A 220 -16.80 14.10 0.07
CA CYS A 220 -17.96 14.47 -0.73
C CYS A 220 -17.57 15.08 -2.07
N ASP A 221 -18.55 15.22 -2.96
CA ASP A 221 -18.50 16.21 -4.03
C ASP A 221 -18.56 17.61 -3.42
N ALA A 222 -17.68 18.50 -3.86
CA ALA A 222 -17.56 19.84 -3.30
C ALA A 222 -18.60 20.80 -3.87
N ASN A 223 -19.32 21.50 -2.99
CA ASN A 223 -20.13 22.65 -3.36
C ASN A 223 -19.26 23.92 -3.26
N MET A 224 -18.77 24.38 -4.41
CA MET A 224 -17.85 25.53 -4.49
C MET A 224 -18.49 26.86 -4.08
N ASN A 225 -19.82 26.97 -4.03
CA ASN A 225 -20.50 28.20 -3.63
C ASN A 225 -20.48 28.40 -2.10
N ILE A 226 -20.55 27.31 -1.35
CA ILE A 226 -20.61 27.32 0.12
C ILE A 226 -19.36 26.72 0.79
N ASN A 227 -18.35 26.29 0.00
CA ASN A 227 -17.17 25.56 0.47
C ASN A 227 -17.55 24.38 1.37
N GLY A 228 -18.52 23.58 0.92
CA GLY A 228 -19.11 22.51 1.72
C GLY A 228 -19.26 21.19 0.97
N CYS A 229 -19.78 20.21 1.69
CA CYS A 229 -20.17 18.91 1.17
C CYS A 229 -21.54 19.01 0.47
N ASP A 230 -21.64 18.60 -0.79
CA ASP A 230 -22.92 18.52 -1.53
C ASP A 230 -23.53 17.11 -1.41
N SER A 231 -22.76 16.10 -1.83
CA SER A 231 -23.13 14.69 -1.78
C SER A 231 -22.04 13.88 -1.09
N GLU A 232 -22.34 13.34 0.09
CA GLU A 232 -21.44 12.46 0.84
C GLU A 232 -21.20 11.17 0.06
N ARG A 233 -19.92 10.82 -0.11
CA ARG A 233 -19.47 9.59 -0.75
C ARG A 233 -18.96 8.57 0.27
N TYR A 234 -18.23 9.06 1.27
CA TYR A 234 -17.67 8.24 2.33
C TYR A 234 -17.74 8.97 3.67
N ARG A 235 -17.99 8.18 4.72
CA ARG A 235 -17.90 8.57 6.12
C ARG A 235 -17.13 7.50 6.87
N ILE A 236 -15.88 7.80 7.18
CA ILE A 236 -14.91 6.84 7.68
C ILE A 236 -14.67 7.12 9.17
N PRO A 237 -14.94 6.17 10.07
CA PRO A 237 -14.63 6.34 11.48
C PRO A 237 -13.12 6.42 11.68
N ILE A 238 -12.68 7.38 12.48
CA ILE A 238 -11.28 7.55 12.87
C ILE A 238 -11.14 6.98 14.28
N LEU A 239 -10.61 5.76 14.36
CA LEU A 239 -10.41 5.01 15.60
C LEU A 239 -8.92 4.96 15.91
N ASP A 240 -8.57 5.05 17.18
CA ASP A 240 -7.18 5.17 17.59
C ASP A 240 -6.36 3.96 17.12
N HIS A 241 -5.19 4.22 16.52
CA HIS A 241 -4.29 3.22 15.94
C HIS A 241 -4.90 2.28 14.87
N ILE A 242 -6.14 2.48 14.43
CA ILE A 242 -6.76 1.67 13.37
C ILE A 242 -6.66 2.41 12.05
N LEU A 243 -5.81 1.91 11.16
CA LEU A 243 -5.69 2.40 9.79
C LEU A 243 -6.85 1.89 8.90
N PRO A 244 -7.66 2.79 8.31
CA PRO A 244 -8.66 2.39 7.33
C PRO A 244 -8.00 1.85 6.05
N GLN A 245 -8.78 1.09 5.27
CA GLN A 245 -8.38 0.69 3.93
C GLN A 245 -8.23 1.92 3.01
N THR A 246 -7.38 1.80 1.99
CA THR A 246 -7.34 2.79 0.92
C THR A 246 -8.66 2.78 0.17
N ILE A 247 -9.27 3.95 0.01
CA ILE A 247 -10.52 4.11 -0.73
C ILE A 247 -10.27 4.79 -2.07
N SER A 248 -10.93 4.31 -3.12
CA SER A 248 -10.82 4.87 -4.47
C SER A 248 -12.19 5.21 -5.02
N PHE A 249 -12.34 6.37 -5.63
CA PHE A 249 -13.60 6.83 -6.20
C PHE A 249 -13.41 7.72 -7.41
N ARG A 250 -14.37 7.63 -8.35
CA ARG A 250 -14.36 8.38 -9.61
C ARG A 250 -14.95 9.77 -9.40
N SER A 251 -14.24 10.83 -9.77
CA SER A 251 -14.76 12.18 -9.92
C SER A 251 -15.08 12.45 -11.39
N THR A 252 -16.22 13.08 -11.65
CA THR A 252 -16.66 13.54 -12.99
C THR A 252 -16.14 14.94 -13.30
N GLY A 253 -14.94 15.28 -12.82
CA GLY A 253 -14.33 16.61 -12.96
C GLY A 253 -14.78 17.63 -11.91
N GLN A 254 -15.64 17.24 -10.96
CA GLN A 254 -15.98 18.07 -9.81
C GLN A 254 -14.87 17.99 -8.74
N PRO A 255 -14.53 19.12 -8.08
CA PRO A 255 -13.62 19.08 -6.94
C PRO A 255 -14.18 18.20 -5.81
N ILE A 256 -13.29 17.60 -5.03
CA ILE A 256 -13.65 16.81 -3.86
C ILE A 256 -13.51 17.68 -2.61
N TYR A 257 -14.45 17.51 -1.68
CA TYR A 257 -14.40 18.10 -0.36
C TYR A 257 -14.04 17.02 0.65
N VAL A 258 -13.05 17.29 1.50
CA VAL A 258 -12.61 16.40 2.57
C VAL A 258 -12.72 17.16 3.88
N SER A 259 -13.35 16.58 4.90
CA SER A 259 -13.47 17.19 6.22
C SER A 259 -13.34 16.18 7.34
N LEU A 260 -12.68 16.59 8.42
CA LEU A 260 -12.61 15.82 9.66
C LEU A 260 -13.72 16.34 10.59
N GLU A 261 -14.83 15.62 10.65
CA GLU A 261 -15.91 15.89 11.59
C GLU A 261 -15.58 15.30 12.95
N HIS A 262 -15.77 16.08 14.00
CA HIS A 262 -15.71 15.61 15.39
C HIS A 262 -17.02 15.97 16.08
N THR A 263 -17.70 14.97 16.65
CA THR A 263 -18.85 15.20 17.53
C THR A 263 -18.34 15.09 18.96
N PRO A 264 -18.29 16.19 19.74
CA PRO A 264 -17.85 16.13 21.12
C PRO A 264 -18.90 15.44 22.01
N ASN A 265 -18.48 14.98 23.19
CA ASN A 265 -19.39 14.41 24.17
C ASN A 265 -19.92 15.50 25.13
N GLY A 266 -21.20 15.42 25.52
CA GLY A 266 -21.78 16.18 26.63
C GLY A 266 -22.05 17.66 26.34
N LEU A 267 -21.94 18.50 27.38
CA LEU A 267 -22.12 19.97 27.33
C LEU A 267 -20.84 20.73 26.92
N SER A 268 -19.73 20.03 26.72
CA SER A 268 -18.47 20.64 26.29
C SER A 268 -18.36 20.57 24.78
N ASP A 269 -18.43 21.73 24.12
CA ASP A 269 -18.13 21.89 22.69
C ASP A 269 -16.62 21.80 22.43
N ARG A 270 -15.92 20.82 23.01
CA ARG A 270 -14.44 20.70 22.97
C ARG A 270 -13.98 19.28 22.68
N VAL A 271 -12.86 19.18 21.95
CA VAL A 271 -12.14 17.93 21.74
C VAL A 271 -11.41 17.53 23.02
N ALA A 272 -11.53 16.28 23.46
CA ALA A 272 -11.00 15.79 24.74
C ALA A 272 -9.56 15.27 24.68
N GLY A 273 -9.10 14.86 23.50
CA GLY A 273 -7.75 14.36 23.25
C GLY A 273 -7.25 14.70 21.85
N ASP A 274 -5.94 14.65 21.63
CA ASP A 274 -5.34 15.00 20.35
C ASP A 274 -5.80 14.01 19.25
N ILE A 275 -6.24 14.56 18.13
CA ILE A 275 -6.57 13.79 16.92
C ILE A 275 -5.55 14.18 15.86
N ASN A 276 -4.86 13.19 15.31
CA ASN A 276 -3.90 13.40 14.25
C ASN A 276 -4.11 12.37 13.14
N LEU A 277 -4.55 12.86 11.99
CA LEU A 277 -4.79 12.06 10.80
C LEU A 277 -3.83 12.50 9.69
N ILE A 278 -3.04 11.57 9.15
CA ILE A 278 -2.18 11.82 7.99
C ILE A 278 -2.58 10.86 6.88
N PHE A 279 -2.88 11.41 5.71
CA PHE A 279 -3.27 10.65 4.54
C PHE A 279 -2.68 11.25 3.28
N ARG A 280 -2.59 10.42 2.24
CA ARG A 280 -2.09 10.77 0.93
C ARG A 280 -3.23 10.68 -0.07
N ILE A 281 -3.50 11.78 -0.76
CA ILE A 281 -4.44 11.80 -1.88
C ILE A 281 -3.65 11.54 -3.16
N HIS A 282 -4.04 10.50 -3.88
CA HIS A 282 -3.55 10.18 -5.22
C HIS A 282 -4.60 10.56 -6.25
N ALA A 283 -4.15 10.96 -7.44
CA ALA A 283 -4.99 11.15 -8.60
C ALA A 283 -4.45 10.31 -9.76
N SER A 284 -5.36 9.74 -10.53
CA SER A 284 -5.04 8.86 -11.65
C SER A 284 -6.19 8.89 -12.65
N VAL A 285 -5.90 8.53 -13.90
CA VAL A 285 -6.93 8.44 -14.94
C VAL A 285 -8.13 7.59 -14.49
N THR A 286 -9.27 7.83 -15.13
CA THR A 286 -10.51 7.10 -14.86
C THR A 286 -10.25 5.58 -14.83
N ASP A 287 -10.81 4.93 -13.81
CA ASP A 287 -10.82 3.47 -13.59
C ASP A 287 -9.50 2.85 -13.13
N LYS A 288 -8.46 3.66 -12.93
CA LYS A 288 -7.19 3.20 -12.38
C LYS A 288 -7.12 3.46 -10.87
N ALA A 289 -7.75 2.61 -10.06
CA ALA A 289 -7.58 2.69 -8.60
C ALA A 289 -6.12 2.51 -8.18
N PHE A 290 -5.79 2.96 -6.97
CA PHE A 290 -4.47 2.74 -6.39
C PHE A 290 -4.32 1.27 -5.97
N TYR A 291 -3.18 0.66 -6.29
CA TYR A 291 -2.89 -0.76 -6.02
C TYR A 291 -1.66 -0.87 -5.12
N GLY A 292 -1.76 -1.77 -4.14
CA GLY A 292 -0.75 -2.24 -3.17
C GLY A 292 0.24 -3.23 -3.79
N LEU A 293 -0.36 -4.33 -4.24
CA LEU A 293 0.33 -5.44 -4.84
C LEU A 293 -0.41 -5.83 -6.11
N ASN A 294 0.30 -5.83 -7.24
CA ASN A 294 -0.24 -6.23 -8.53
C ASN A 294 0.68 -7.26 -9.18
N ILE A 295 0.18 -8.50 -9.25
CA ILE A 295 0.91 -9.63 -9.82
C ILE A 295 0.15 -10.10 -11.06
N THR A 296 0.84 -10.14 -12.18
CA THR A 296 0.25 -10.56 -13.47
C THR A 296 1.13 -11.54 -14.22
N HIS A 297 0.52 -12.47 -14.98
CA HIS A 297 1.23 -13.40 -15.87
C HIS A 297 2.39 -14.15 -15.20
N THR A 298 2.23 -14.51 -13.92
CA THR A 298 3.33 -14.97 -13.08
C THR A 298 3.06 -16.38 -12.59
N LEU A 299 4.11 -17.20 -12.55
CA LEU A 299 4.09 -18.56 -12.00
C LEU A 299 4.78 -18.55 -10.64
N ILE A 300 4.09 -19.03 -9.61
CA ILE A 300 4.61 -19.15 -8.24
C ILE A 300 4.42 -20.59 -7.78
N ALA A 301 5.51 -21.37 -7.77
CA ALA A 301 5.39 -22.81 -7.60
C ALA A 301 6.48 -23.46 -6.75
N ASN A 302 6.16 -24.56 -6.08
CA ASN A 302 7.14 -25.40 -5.39
C ASN A 302 7.95 -24.67 -4.31
N ASN A 303 7.43 -23.59 -3.74
CA ASN A 303 8.08 -22.93 -2.62
C ASN A 303 7.78 -23.72 -1.32
N THR A 304 8.75 -23.81 -0.41
CA THR A 304 8.54 -24.51 0.86
C THR A 304 7.67 -23.67 1.82
N GLY A 305 7.70 -22.34 1.69
CA GLY A 305 6.71 -21.44 2.30
C GLY A 305 5.40 -21.36 1.51
N ASN A 306 4.66 -20.28 1.71
CA ASN A 306 3.46 -19.94 0.96
C ASN A 306 3.81 -19.60 -0.49
N GLY A 307 2.81 -19.59 -1.38
CA GLY A 307 3.02 -18.98 -2.69
C GLY A 307 3.23 -17.47 -2.53
N ILE A 308 2.22 -16.80 -1.99
CA ILE A 308 2.24 -15.38 -1.66
C ILE A 308 1.77 -15.22 -0.22
N LEU A 309 2.59 -14.57 0.61
CA LEU A 309 2.20 -14.04 1.92
C LEU A 309 2.10 -12.52 1.80
N ALA A 310 0.89 -11.98 2.01
CA ALA A 310 0.63 -10.55 2.07
C ALA A 310 0.17 -10.17 3.48
N GLN A 311 0.84 -9.20 4.09
CA GLN A 311 0.64 -8.82 5.49
C GLN A 311 0.29 -7.35 5.65
N ASP A 312 -0.62 -7.09 6.58
CA ASP A 312 -1.07 -5.73 6.95
C ASP A 312 -1.58 -4.91 5.77
N ILE A 313 -2.12 -5.57 4.74
CA ILE A 313 -2.51 -4.90 3.50
C ILE A 313 -3.71 -3.97 3.68
N ARG A 314 -3.61 -2.77 3.13
CA ARG A 314 -4.61 -1.70 3.12
C ARG A 314 -4.89 -1.21 1.72
N GLU A 315 -3.93 -1.39 0.82
CA GLU A 315 -4.12 -1.10 -0.59
C GLU A 315 -4.62 -2.31 -1.38
N ARG A 316 -5.30 -2.02 -2.49
CA ARG A 316 -5.87 -3.06 -3.34
C ARG A 316 -4.81 -4.04 -3.83
N THR A 317 -5.06 -5.33 -3.61
CA THR A 317 -4.20 -6.42 -4.09
C THR A 317 -4.86 -7.12 -5.28
N VAL A 318 -4.12 -7.26 -6.38
CA VAL A 318 -4.61 -7.81 -7.64
C VAL A 318 -3.73 -8.95 -8.13
N LEU A 319 -4.35 -10.10 -8.39
CA LEU A 319 -3.74 -11.23 -9.06
C LEU A 319 -4.47 -11.45 -10.39
N THR A 320 -3.80 -11.29 -11.53
CA THR A 320 -4.40 -11.52 -12.86
C THR A 320 -3.58 -12.49 -13.68
N ASN A 321 -4.18 -13.60 -14.11
CA ASN A 321 -3.47 -14.64 -14.85
C ASN A 321 -2.22 -15.13 -14.08
N VAL A 322 -2.42 -15.45 -12.80
CA VAL A 322 -1.37 -15.96 -11.92
C VAL A 322 -1.61 -17.44 -11.67
N THR A 323 -0.54 -18.24 -11.74
CA THR A 323 -0.59 -19.66 -11.38
C THR A 323 0.17 -19.87 -10.08
N ILE A 324 -0.52 -20.36 -9.04
CA ILE A 324 0.04 -20.64 -7.72
C ILE A 324 -0.15 -22.12 -7.42
N LEU A 325 0.93 -22.91 -7.46
CA LEU A 325 0.80 -24.36 -7.25
C LEU A 325 1.90 -25.01 -6.40
N GLU A 326 1.55 -26.11 -5.75
CA GLU A 326 2.50 -26.99 -5.07
C GLU A 326 3.37 -26.28 -4.01
N ASN A 327 2.91 -25.16 -3.46
CA ASN A 327 3.58 -24.49 -2.35
C ASN A 327 3.24 -25.20 -1.02
N GLN A 328 4.22 -25.31 -0.13
CA GLN A 328 4.14 -26.18 1.06
C GLN A 328 3.74 -25.43 2.35
N GLY A 329 3.56 -24.12 2.26
CA GLY A 329 3.16 -23.23 3.36
C GLY A 329 1.72 -23.43 3.85
N GLN A 330 1.20 -22.42 4.54
CA GLN A 330 -0.16 -22.39 5.08
C GLN A 330 -1.21 -22.16 3.99
N ALA A 331 -0.89 -21.42 2.94
CA ALA A 331 -1.75 -21.28 1.77
C ALA A 331 -0.96 -21.03 0.47
N GLY A 332 -1.64 -21.21 -0.66
CA GLY A 332 -1.17 -20.69 -1.95
C GLY A 332 -1.11 -19.16 -1.92
N PHE A 333 -2.23 -18.51 -1.57
CA PHE A 333 -2.30 -17.08 -1.31
C PHE A 333 -2.81 -16.84 0.10
N LEU A 334 -1.93 -16.37 0.97
CA LEU A 334 -2.22 -16.03 2.36
C LEU A 334 -2.23 -14.52 2.53
N VAL A 335 -3.35 -13.98 2.99
CA VAL A 335 -3.47 -12.60 3.49
C VAL A 335 -3.61 -12.66 4.99
N ARG A 336 -2.67 -12.04 5.69
CA ARG A 336 -2.65 -12.00 7.14
C ARG A 336 -2.69 -10.57 7.63
N ASP A 337 -3.75 -10.24 8.36
CA ASP A 337 -3.97 -8.92 8.94
C ASP A 337 -4.12 -7.81 7.87
N GLY A 338 -4.87 -6.76 8.18
CA GLY A 338 -5.20 -5.69 7.21
C GLY A 338 -6.59 -5.82 6.56
N ALA A 339 -6.99 -4.77 5.85
CA ALA A 339 -8.29 -4.62 5.20
C ALA A 339 -8.08 -3.97 3.84
N ALA A 340 -8.21 -4.74 2.77
CA ALA A 340 -7.96 -4.28 1.41
C ALA A 340 -8.94 -4.91 0.43
N ASP A 341 -9.17 -4.22 -0.69
CA ASP A 341 -9.83 -4.85 -1.83
C ASP A 341 -8.90 -5.92 -2.43
N ILE A 342 -9.40 -7.16 -2.54
CA ILE A 342 -8.66 -8.28 -3.13
C ILE A 342 -9.37 -8.69 -4.41
N TRP A 343 -8.64 -8.63 -5.53
CA TRP A 343 -9.15 -9.01 -6.84
C TRP A 343 -8.31 -10.12 -7.46
N ILE A 344 -8.91 -11.28 -7.68
CA ILE A 344 -8.26 -12.45 -8.28
C ILE A 344 -8.99 -12.80 -9.57
N ASN A 345 -8.30 -12.68 -10.70
CA ASN A 345 -8.89 -12.86 -12.01
C ASN A 345 -8.10 -13.83 -12.88
N ALA A 346 -8.81 -14.68 -13.64
CA ALA A 346 -8.24 -15.58 -14.63
C ALA A 346 -7.05 -16.42 -14.10
N SER A 347 -7.06 -16.76 -12.81
CA SER A 347 -5.91 -17.36 -12.13
C SER A 347 -6.13 -18.83 -11.82
N ARG A 348 -5.06 -19.54 -11.46
CA ARG A 348 -5.12 -20.95 -11.09
C ARG A 348 -4.37 -21.18 -9.79
N ILE A 349 -5.06 -21.64 -8.76
CA ILE A 349 -4.50 -21.89 -7.44
C ILE A 349 -4.77 -23.33 -7.06
N ASN A 350 -3.78 -24.20 -7.23
CA ASN A 350 -4.00 -25.64 -7.14
C ASN A 350 -2.86 -26.42 -6.51
N ASP A 351 -3.21 -27.56 -5.91
CA ASP A 351 -2.23 -28.52 -5.39
C ASP A 351 -1.30 -27.94 -4.30
N ASN A 352 -1.67 -26.83 -3.65
CA ASN A 352 -0.94 -26.30 -2.49
C ASN A 352 -1.21 -27.17 -1.25
N TRP A 353 -0.22 -27.28 -0.36
CA TRP A 353 -0.30 -28.16 0.82
C TRP A 353 -1.10 -27.57 1.98
N GLY A 354 -1.35 -26.27 1.94
CA GLY A 354 -2.36 -25.61 2.76
C GLY A 354 -3.47 -25.06 1.89
N ASP A 355 -4.24 -24.12 2.43
CA ASP A 355 -5.42 -23.57 1.77
C ASP A 355 -5.07 -23.03 0.37
N GLY A 356 -6.05 -23.03 -0.54
CA GLY A 356 -5.84 -22.32 -1.81
C GLY A 356 -5.64 -20.83 -1.56
N ILE A 357 -6.64 -20.24 -0.91
CA ILE A 357 -6.67 -18.84 -0.48
C ILE A 357 -7.06 -18.84 0.99
N ASN A 358 -6.30 -18.13 1.81
CA ASN A 358 -6.62 -17.89 3.21
C ASN A 358 -6.50 -16.39 3.49
N ILE A 359 -7.58 -15.79 4.00
CA ILE A 359 -7.66 -14.35 4.31
C ILE A 359 -8.14 -14.25 5.75
N THR A 360 -7.22 -13.90 6.67
CA THR A 360 -7.49 -13.96 8.12
C THR A 360 -8.35 -12.80 8.62
N TYR A 361 -8.36 -11.67 7.92
CA TYR A 361 -9.16 -10.50 8.24
C TYR A 361 -9.91 -10.02 7.00
N ALA A 362 -11.24 -10.04 7.05
CA ALA A 362 -12.10 -9.62 5.95
C ALA A 362 -12.54 -8.17 6.13
N GLY A 363 -11.73 -7.24 5.65
CA GLY A 363 -12.16 -5.87 5.32
C GLY A 363 -11.98 -5.63 3.82
N GLY A 364 -12.78 -4.74 3.24
CA GLY A 364 -12.78 -4.50 1.79
C GLY A 364 -13.60 -5.52 0.99
N SER A 365 -13.54 -5.42 -0.33
CA SER A 365 -14.24 -6.34 -1.24
C SER A 365 -13.31 -7.44 -1.73
N ILE A 366 -13.76 -8.69 -1.66
CA ILE A 366 -13.05 -9.84 -2.22
C ILE A 366 -13.79 -10.30 -3.47
N THR A 367 -13.14 -10.16 -4.63
CA THR A 367 -13.68 -10.57 -5.92
C THR A 367 -12.79 -11.64 -6.53
N ILE A 368 -13.37 -12.81 -6.80
CA ILE A 368 -12.71 -13.93 -7.47
C ILE A 368 -13.47 -14.23 -8.76
N ASN A 369 -12.86 -14.00 -9.91
CA ASN A 369 -13.47 -14.17 -11.22
C ASN A 369 -12.61 -15.04 -12.15
N GLY A 370 -13.25 -15.91 -12.94
CA GLY A 370 -12.57 -16.77 -13.92
C GLY A 370 -11.40 -17.60 -13.35
N THR A 371 -11.39 -17.87 -12.05
CA THR A 371 -10.26 -18.45 -11.32
C THR A 371 -10.58 -19.87 -10.89
N ILE A 372 -9.62 -20.78 -11.06
CA ILE A 372 -9.76 -22.20 -10.68
C ILE A 372 -8.99 -22.44 -9.39
N ILE A 373 -9.70 -22.81 -8.33
CA ILE A 373 -9.13 -23.21 -7.04
C ILE A 373 -9.42 -24.70 -6.83
N SER A 374 -8.41 -25.57 -6.84
CA SER A 374 -8.65 -27.02 -6.82
C SER A 374 -7.50 -27.81 -6.21
N ARG A 375 -7.80 -28.96 -5.58
CA ARG A 375 -6.80 -29.90 -5.02
C ARG A 375 -5.83 -29.30 -3.99
N ASN A 376 -6.16 -28.18 -3.39
CA ASN A 376 -5.43 -27.65 -2.23
C ASN A 376 -5.83 -28.46 -0.99
N LYS A 377 -4.91 -28.65 -0.05
CA LYS A 377 -5.18 -29.38 1.20
C LYS A 377 -5.65 -28.41 2.27
N LEU A 378 -6.46 -28.87 3.22
CA LEU A 378 -6.86 -28.07 4.37
C LEU A 378 -5.76 -28.17 5.44
N ARG A 379 -5.31 -27.04 6.00
CA ARG A 379 -4.28 -27.02 7.05
C ARG A 379 -4.60 -26.08 8.18
#